data_AF-A0A2V6GXT3-F1
#
_entry.id   AF-A0A2V6GXT3-F1
#
_cell.length_a   1.000
_cell.length_b   1.000
_cell.length_c   1.000
_cell.angle_alpha   90.00
_cell.angle_beta   90.00
_cell.angle_gamma   90.00
#
_symmetry.space_group_name_H-M   'P 1'
#
loop_
_entity.id
_entity.type
_entity.pdbx_description
1 polymer ?
#
loop_
_entity_poly.entity_id
_entity_poly.type
_entity_poly.pdbx_seq_one_letter_code
_entity_poly.pdbx_strand_id
1 'polypeptide(L)' 'MLRVFVSGVVDAPAEKVWPVIRRSDAAADWLPFVKSSLIEDGGDPTRVGCVRVLTQTNGEMRHNLSN' A
#
# COMPACT_ATOMS: atom_id res chain seq x y z
N MET A 1 -7.94 12.45 19.22
CA MET A 1 -7.60 11.79 17.95
C MET A 1 -8.08 10.35 18.02
N LEU A 2 -8.88 9.89 17.05
CA LEU A 2 -9.27 8.48 16.98
C LEU A 2 -8.06 7.63 16.57
N ARG A 3 -7.84 6.49 17.24
CA ARG A 3 -6.85 5.48 16.85
C ARG A 3 -7.55 4.14 16.67
N VAL A 4 -7.34 3.51 15.52
CA VAL A 4 -7.89 2.19 15.19
C VAL A 4 -6.72 1.25 14.92
N PHE A 5 -6.78 0.04 15.48
CA PHE A 5 -5.80 -1.02 15.26
C PHE A 5 -6.50 -2.23 14.66
N VAL A 6 -5.91 -2.80 13.60
CA VAL A 6 -6.40 -4.01 12.93
C VAL A 6 -5.22 -4.97 12.79
N SER A 7 -5.45 -6.25 12.99
CA SER A 7 -4.44 -7.31 12.83
C SER A 7 -5.01 -8.47 12.02
N GLY A 8 -4.12 -9.23 11.39
CA GLY A 8 -4.43 -10.46 10.66
C GLY A 8 -3.21 -11.37 10.65
N VAL A 9 -3.43 -12.67 10.49
CA VAL A 9 -2.36 -13.67 10.37
C VAL A 9 -2.24 -14.07 8.91
N VAL A 10 -1.01 -14.03 8.40
CA VAL A 10 -0.68 -14.56 7.07
C VAL A 10 0.13 -15.83 7.30
N ASP A 11 -0.36 -16.95 6.77
CA ASP A 11 0.32 -18.25 6.87
C ASP A 11 1.48 -18.36 5.86
N ALA A 12 2.50 -17.52 6.05
CA ALA A 12 3.72 -17.51 5.26
C ALA A 12 4.90 -16.89 6.04
N PRO A 13 6.14 -17.30 5.76
CA PRO A 13 7.34 -16.67 6.32
C PRO A 13 7.42 -15.17 6.01
N ALA A 14 7.91 -14.37 6.94
CA ALA A 14 8.01 -12.92 6.80
C ALA A 14 8.86 -12.50 5.59
N GLU A 15 9.90 -13.28 5.27
CA GLU A 15 10.79 -13.07 4.13
C GLU A 15 10.06 -13.21 2.79
N LYS A 16 8.94 -13.94 2.76
CA LYS A 16 8.08 -14.06 1.59
C LYS A 16 7.00 -12.98 1.55
N VAL A 17 6.49 -12.56 2.71
CA VAL A 17 5.43 -11.55 2.80
C VAL A 17 5.99 -10.14 2.56
N TRP A 18 7.13 -9.81 3.16
CA TRP A 18 7.67 -8.46 3.16
C TRP A 18 7.93 -7.88 1.76
N PRO A 19 8.51 -8.62 0.78
CA PRO A 19 8.70 -8.11 -0.57
C PRO A 19 7.40 -7.70 -1.28
N VAL A 20 6.26 -8.28 -0.90
CA VAL A 20 4.94 -7.96 -1.44
C VAL A 20 4.40 -6.69 -0.78
N ILE A 21 4.32 -6.66 0.55
CA ILE A 21 3.65 -5.56 1.26
C ILE A 21 4.48 -4.28 1.37
N ARG A 22 5.82 -4.37 1.25
CA ARG A 22 6.72 -3.19 1.31
C ARG A 22 6.63 -2.30 0.07
N ARG A 23 6.11 -2.84 -1.02
CA ARG A 23 5.95 -2.15 -2.29
C ARG A 23 4.74 -1.24 -2.21
N SER A 24 4.96 0.07 -2.30
CA SER A 24 3.88 1.06 -2.21
C SER A 24 2.90 0.98 -3.38
N ASP A 25 3.30 0.39 -4.51
CA ASP A 25 2.46 0.17 -5.69
C ASP A 25 1.66 -1.15 -5.64
N ALA A 26 1.97 -2.07 -4.71
CA ALA A 26 1.39 -3.41 -4.70
C ALA A 26 0.03 -3.51 -3.99
N ALA A 27 -0.57 -2.39 -3.55
CA ALA A 27 -1.81 -2.42 -2.76
C ALA A 27 -2.97 -3.10 -3.52
N ALA A 28 -3.04 -2.95 -4.84
CA ALA A 28 -4.04 -3.63 -5.66
C ALA A 28 -3.91 -5.17 -5.64
N ASP A 29 -2.73 -5.69 -5.32
CA ASP A 29 -2.45 -7.13 -5.34
C ASP A 29 -3.00 -7.85 -4.10
N TRP A 30 -3.22 -7.13 -3.00
CA TRP A 30 -3.58 -7.74 -1.71
C TRP A 30 -4.67 -7.02 -0.93
N LEU A 31 -5.06 -5.79 -1.29
CA LEU A 31 -6.08 -5.01 -0.60
C LEU A 31 -7.40 -5.02 -1.41
N PRO A 32 -8.45 -5.76 -0.98
CA PRO A 32 -9.61 -6.11 -1.83
C PRO A 32 -10.43 -4.96 -2.43
N PHE A 33 -10.25 -3.72 -1.98
CA PHE A 33 -10.98 -2.54 -2.47
C PHE A 33 -10.11 -1.55 -3.27
N VAL A 34 -8.83 -1.85 -3.49
CA VAL A 34 -7.93 -1.05 -4.32
C VAL A 34 -7.97 -1.56 -5.76
N LYS A 35 -8.37 -0.70 -6.70
CA LYS A 35 -8.37 -0.98 -8.14
C LYS A 35 -6.99 -0.79 -8.77
N SER A 36 -6.27 0.24 -8.35
CA SER A 36 -4.93 0.54 -8.84
C SER A 36 -4.14 1.33 -7.80
N SER A 37 -2.82 1.20 -7.88
CA SER A 37 -1.87 1.86 -6.98
C SER A 37 -0.60 2.18 -7.76
N LEU A 38 -0.50 3.38 -8.32
CA LEU A 38 0.60 3.77 -9.20
C LEU A 38 1.50 4.78 -8.51
N ILE A 39 2.81 4.65 -8.65
CA ILE A 39 3.76 5.67 -8.18
C ILE A 39 3.67 6.88 -9.13
N GLU A 40 3.48 8.09 -8.57
CA GLU A 40 3.24 9.31 -9.35
C GLU A 40 4.39 9.63 -10.33
N ASP A 41 5.64 9.36 -9.94
CA ASP A 41 6.83 9.61 -10.76
C ASP A 41 7.34 8.35 -11.51
N GLY A 42 6.65 7.22 -11.36
CA GLY A 42 7.07 5.93 -11.93
C GLY A 42 8.38 5.37 -11.35
N GLY A 43 8.89 5.96 -10.27
CA GLY A 43 10.15 5.57 -9.64
C GLY A 43 10.04 4.30 -8.80
N ASP A 44 11.11 3.99 -8.06
CA ASP A 44 11.18 2.81 -7.20
C ASP A 44 10.04 2.83 -6.15
N PRO A 45 9.10 1.85 -6.18
CA PRO A 45 7.95 1.80 -5.28
C PRO A 45 8.33 1.50 -3.82
N THR A 46 9.62 1.26 -3.57
CA THR A 46 10.17 0.90 -2.27
C THR A 46 11.04 1.99 -1.66
N ARG A 47 11.21 3.10 -2.39
CA ARG A 47 11.89 4.30 -1.93
C ARG A 47 11.05 5.02 -0.88
N VAL A 48 11.68 5.37 0.24
CA VAL A 48 11.06 6.25 1.24
C VAL A 48 10.69 7.59 0.60
N GLY A 49 9.47 8.05 0.85
CA GLY A 49 8.94 9.30 0.29
C GLY A 49 8.41 9.18 -1.14
N CYS A 50 8.21 7.97 -1.68
CA CYS A 50 7.42 7.81 -2.90
C CYS A 50 5.97 8.25 -2.67
N VAL A 51 5.37 8.92 -3.66
CA VAL A 51 3.96 9.31 -3.65
C VAL A 51 3.20 8.40 -4.61
N ARG A 52 2.01 7.96 -4.22
CA ARG A 52 1.17 7.06 -5.02
C ARG A 52 -0.24 7.60 -5.24
N VAL A 53 -0.78 7.31 -6.41
CA VAL A 53 -2.19 7.47 -6.75
C VAL A 53 -2.91 6.15 -6.49
N LEU A 54 -3.87 6.16 -5.57
CA LEU A 54 -4.72 5.01 -5.26
C LEU A 54 -6.11 5.22 -5.83
N THR A 55 -6.54 4.33 -6.71
CA THR A 55 -7.95 4.25 -7.12
C THR A 55 -8.62 3.12 -6.36
N GLN A 56 -9.76 3.39 -5.73
CA GLN A 56 -10.53 2.39 -4.98
C GLN A 56 -11.89 2.13 -5.62
N THR A 57 -12.53 1.03 -5.23
CA THR A 57 -13.96 0.83 -5.46
C THR A 57 -14.75 1.81 -4.60
N ASN A 58 -15.32 2.84 -5.25
CA ASN A 58 -16.21 3.86 -4.69
C ASN A 58 -15.65 4.54 -3.42
N GLY A 59 -14.72 5.49 -3.62
CA GLY A 59 -14.19 6.41 -2.62
C GLY A 59 -12.73 6.76 -2.90
N GLU A 60 -12.43 7.97 -3.38
CA GLU A 60 -11.06 8.40 -3.71
C GLU A 60 -10.31 8.79 -2.41
N MET A 61 -9.12 8.21 -2.14
CA MET A 61 -8.25 8.65 -1.03
C MET A 61 -6.79 8.81 -1.48
N ARG A 62 -6.18 9.95 -1.16
CA ARG A 62 -4.77 10.25 -1.44
C ARG A 62 -3.93 9.95 -0.20
N HIS A 63 -2.97 9.03 -0.30
CA HIS A 63 -2.05 8.66 0.79
C HIS A 63 -0.68 9.29 0.53
N ASN A 64 -0.21 10.16 1.43
CA ASN A 64 1.15 10.71 1.42
C ASN A 64 1.93 10.18 2.63
N LEU A 65 3.07 9.50 2.40
CA LEU A 65 3.96 9.03 3.46
C LEU A 65 4.91 10.19 3.82
N SER A 66 4.51 11.01 4.79
CA SER A 66 5.34 12.06 5.39
C SER A 66 6.11 11.50 6.58
N ASN A 67 7.39 11.90 6.70
CA ASN A 67 8.35 11.52 7.75
C ASN A 67 7.89 11.87 9.17
#